data_AF-A0ABD2SCF8-F1
#
_entry.id   AF-A0ABD2SCF8-F1
#
_cell.length_a   1.000
_cell.length_b   1.000
_cell.length_c   1.000
_cell.angle_alpha   90.00
_cell.angle_beta   90.00
_cell.angle_gamma   90.00
#
_symmetry.space_group_name_H-M   'P 1'
#
loop_
_entity.id
_entity.type
_entity.pdbx_description
1 polymer ?
#
loop_
_entity_poly.entity_id
_entity_poly.type
_entity_poly.pdbx_seq_one_letter_code
_entity_poly.pdbx_strand_id
1 'polypeptide(L)'
;MQVELICTSSDGKIEAKYMVTLQEDLLTSEIKIFNLGMASFRMTGSVLSHLTVSTPEASYAVGLQGSDFFSNPPFLADFSIIPPAFGKTKNQPSKKSFGEIFSSWGTKNQSPEKIAEKELEGEETDNYKHLTDDMSKIYKNAPRNFTLIDRGRRNSVVVGRDGFKEVYLLSPGSRHESYGRYSYICVGQAALLQPIIIESQSEWRGKQSLHNPNM
;
A
#
# COMPACT_ATOMS: atom_id res chain seq x y z
N MET A 1 -2.32 3.51 23.62
CA MET A 1 -2.39 2.03 23.68
C MET A 1 -1.36 1.46 22.72
N GLN A 2 -0.73 0.33 23.05
CA GLN A 2 0.24 -0.35 22.17
C GLN A 2 -0.02 -1.86 22.18
N VAL A 3 0.06 -2.49 21.02
CA VAL A 3 -0.10 -3.94 20.83
C VAL A 3 1.06 -4.46 20.00
N GLU A 4 1.63 -5.58 20.41
CA GLU A 4 2.70 -6.28 19.68
C GLU A 4 2.21 -7.68 19.27
N LEU A 5 2.43 -8.03 18.00
CA LEU A 5 2.23 -9.36 17.45
C LEU A 5 3.60 -9.89 17.02
N ILE A 6 3.88 -11.15 17.35
CA ILE A 6 5.14 -11.80 17.00
C ILE A 6 4.82 -13.07 16.21
N CYS A 7 5.53 -13.28 15.11
CA CYS A 7 5.47 -14.48 14.29
C CYS A 7 6.89 -14.96 14.00
N THR A 8 7.13 -16.25 14.15
CA THR A 8 8.43 -16.86 13.87
C THR A 8 8.24 -17.95 12.82
N SER A 9 9.16 -18.04 11.86
CA SER A 9 9.17 -19.10 10.86
C SER A 9 9.32 -20.46 11.53
N SER A 10 8.82 -21.52 10.88
CA SER A 10 8.89 -22.88 11.42
C SER A 10 10.32 -23.39 11.66
N ASP A 11 11.30 -22.85 10.93
CA ASP A 11 12.72 -23.19 11.10
C ASP A 11 13.46 -22.24 12.07
N GLY A 12 12.76 -21.27 12.67
CA GLY A 12 13.29 -20.33 13.64
C GLY A 12 14.25 -19.28 13.07
N LYS A 13 14.45 -19.23 11.75
CA LYS A 13 15.45 -18.35 11.13
C LYS A 13 14.93 -16.95 10.81
N ILE A 14 13.62 -16.76 10.77
CA ILE A 14 13.01 -15.47 10.49
C ILE A 14 12.00 -15.18 11.59
N GLU A 15 12.14 -14.02 12.23
CA GLU A 15 11.16 -13.51 13.19
C GLU A 15 10.60 -12.19 12.66
N ALA A 16 9.28 -12.04 12.72
CA ALA A 16 8.56 -10.84 12.36
C ALA A 16 7.82 -10.31 13.59
N LYS A 17 8.00 -9.03 13.89
CA LYS A 17 7.24 -8.31 14.91
C LYS A 17 6.41 -7.24 14.23
N TYR A 18 5.14 -7.16 14.60
CA TYR A 18 4.24 -6.11 14.16
C TYR A 18 3.72 -5.36 15.38
N MET A 19 3.95 -4.05 15.40
CA MET A 19 3.65 -3.18 16.52
C MET A 19 2.66 -2.11 16.09
N VAL A 20 1.51 -2.07 16.75
CA VAL A 20 0.47 -1.06 16.53
C VAL A 20 0.42 -0.15 17.75
N THR A 21 0.65 1.14 17.54
CA THR A 21 0.55 2.16 18.60
C THR A 21 -0.54 3.15 18.24
N LEU A 22 -1.49 3.33 19.15
CA LEU A 22 -2.56 4.30 19.07
C LEU A 22 -2.34 5.38 20.14
N GLN A 23 -2.23 6.62 19.68
CA GLN A 23 -2.25 7.84 20.48
C GLN A 23 -3.54 8.63 20.18
N GLU A 24 -3.68 9.83 20.75
CA GLU A 24 -4.87 10.65 20.56
C GLU A 24 -5.13 10.95 19.08
N ASP A 25 -4.11 11.45 18.37
CA ASP A 25 -4.18 11.94 17.00
C ASP A 25 -3.36 11.10 16.00
N LEU A 26 -2.72 10.01 16.46
CA LEU A 26 -1.74 9.25 15.70
C LEU A 26 -1.92 7.74 15.85
N LEU A 27 -2.03 7.05 14.72
CA LEU A 27 -1.93 5.59 14.62
C LEU A 27 -0.65 5.23 13.87
N THR A 28 0.21 4.41 14.49
CA THR A 28 1.41 3.88 13.82
C THR A 28 1.38 2.36 13.75
N SER A 29 1.79 1.85 12.60
CA SER A 29 1.95 0.42 12.33
C SER A 29 3.39 0.18 11.91
N GLU A 30 4.18 -0.48 12.75
CA GLU A 30 5.60 -0.78 12.53
C GLU A 30 5.80 -2.29 12.35
N ILE A 31 6.52 -2.69 11.29
CA ILE A 31 7.00 -4.05 11.08
C ILE A 31 8.51 -4.07 11.34
N LYS A 32 8.97 -5.05 12.11
CA LYS A 32 10.39 -5.40 12.26
C LYS A 32 10.59 -6.85 11.82
N ILE A 33 11.57 -7.09 10.98
CA ILE A 33 11.92 -8.42 10.49
C ILE A 33 13.36 -8.70 10.88
N PHE A 34 13.57 -9.83 11.56
CA PHE A 34 14.87 -10.29 12.02
C PHE A 34 15.27 -11.51 11.19
N ASN A 35 16.43 -11.43 10.53
CA ASN A 35 17.06 -12.57 9.89
C ASN A 35 18.06 -13.21 10.84
N LEU A 36 17.62 -14.24 11.55
CA LEU A 36 18.44 -15.05 12.46
C LEU A 36 19.19 -16.17 11.71
N GLY A 37 19.01 -16.28 10.40
CA GLY A 37 19.71 -17.22 9.54
C GLY A 37 21.10 -16.75 9.09
N MET A 38 21.85 -17.68 8.50
CA MET A 38 23.20 -17.46 7.95
C MET A 38 23.21 -16.96 6.50
N ALA A 39 22.05 -16.85 5.85
CA ALA A 39 21.92 -16.40 4.48
C ALA A 39 21.00 -15.19 4.40
N SER A 40 21.28 -14.26 3.48
CA SER A 40 20.38 -13.16 3.14
C SER A 40 19.09 -13.70 2.49
N PHE A 41 17.96 -13.01 2.67
CA PHE A 41 16.75 -13.30 1.91
C PHE A 41 16.10 -12.04 1.34
N ARG A 42 15.23 -12.24 0.34
CA ARG A 42 14.44 -11.19 -0.28
C ARG A 42 13.02 -11.23 0.25
N MET A 43 12.48 -10.06 0.57
CA MET A 43 11.14 -9.90 1.09
C MET A 43 10.36 -8.87 0.27
N THR A 44 9.12 -9.22 -0.05
CA THR A 44 8.10 -8.30 -0.53
C THR A 44 6.99 -8.21 0.49
N GLY A 45 6.33 -7.05 0.58
CA GLY A 45 5.23 -6.89 1.52
C GLY A 45 4.71 -5.46 1.56
N SER A 46 3.69 -5.25 2.37
CA SER A 46 3.05 -3.94 2.53
C SER A 46 2.34 -3.82 3.87
N VAL A 47 2.23 -2.58 4.36
CA VAL A 47 1.35 -2.19 5.46
C VAL A 47 0.27 -1.29 4.88
N LEU A 48 -0.97 -1.77 4.87
CA LEU A 48 -2.08 -1.12 4.18
C LEU A 48 -3.22 -0.83 5.13
N SER A 49 -3.80 0.34 4.95
CA SER A 49 -4.89 0.85 5.76
C SER A 49 -6.05 1.27 4.86
N HIS A 50 -7.24 0.78 5.18
CA HIS A 50 -8.47 1.18 4.50
C HIS A 50 -9.08 2.36 5.27
N LEU A 51 -8.83 3.58 4.80
CA LEU A 51 -9.32 4.79 5.44
C LEU A 51 -10.76 5.03 5.00
N THR A 52 -11.68 5.12 5.96
CA THR A 52 -13.07 5.47 5.69
C THR A 52 -13.16 6.92 5.23
N VAL A 53 -13.83 7.15 4.10
CA VAL A 53 -14.10 8.48 3.55
C VAL A 53 -15.61 8.69 3.40
N SER A 54 -16.05 9.92 3.14
CA SER A 54 -17.43 10.24 2.76
C SER A 54 -17.74 9.58 1.42
N THR A 55 -17.00 9.95 0.38
CA THR A 55 -17.02 9.35 -0.95
C THR A 55 -15.66 9.56 -1.66
N PRO A 56 -15.31 8.74 -2.68
CA PRO A 56 -14.09 8.94 -3.46
C PRO A 56 -14.02 10.28 -4.22
N GLU A 57 -15.15 10.82 -4.68
CA GLU A 57 -15.26 12.13 -5.36
C GLU A 57 -15.01 13.31 -4.41
N ALA A 58 -15.24 13.14 -3.11
CA ALA A 58 -14.90 14.13 -2.11
C ALA A 58 -13.46 13.97 -1.58
N SER A 59 -12.69 12.99 -2.10
CA SER A 59 -11.40 12.59 -1.57
C SER A 59 -10.22 12.93 -2.50
N TYR A 60 -9.12 13.41 -1.91
CA TYR A 60 -7.95 13.89 -2.63
C TYR A 60 -6.67 13.42 -1.93
N ALA A 61 -5.64 13.05 -2.70
CA ALA A 61 -4.27 12.89 -2.18
C ALA A 61 -3.44 14.12 -2.56
N VAL A 62 -2.83 14.79 -1.59
CA VAL A 62 -2.05 16.02 -1.78
C VAL A 62 -0.59 15.77 -1.42
N GLY A 63 0.32 16.27 -2.26
CA GLY A 63 1.77 16.15 -2.06
C GLY A 63 2.44 15.02 -2.84
N LEU A 64 1.72 14.32 -3.71
CA LEU A 64 2.31 13.29 -4.58
C LEU A 64 2.96 13.86 -5.85
N GLN A 65 2.94 15.18 -6.06
CA GLN A 65 3.58 15.82 -7.22
C GLN A 65 5.04 15.41 -7.36
N GLY A 66 5.46 15.09 -8.58
CA GLY A 66 6.81 14.58 -8.89
C GLY A 66 7.02 13.11 -8.54
N SER A 67 5.99 12.40 -8.06
CA SER A 67 6.09 10.97 -7.79
C SER A 67 5.83 10.17 -9.07
N ASP A 68 6.79 9.33 -9.40
CA ASP A 68 6.66 8.29 -10.41
C ASP A 68 5.58 7.28 -10.02
N PHE A 69 4.73 6.83 -10.94
CA PHE A 69 3.71 5.83 -10.66
C PHE A 69 3.64 4.71 -11.69
N PHE A 70 3.15 3.57 -11.19
CA PHE A 70 2.85 2.37 -11.96
C PHE A 70 1.40 1.97 -11.65
N SER A 71 0.51 1.95 -12.64
CA SER A 71 -0.80 1.33 -12.44
C SER A 71 -0.68 -0.19 -12.56
N ASN A 72 -1.19 -0.88 -11.55
CA ASN A 72 -1.26 -2.33 -11.53
C ASN A 72 -2.67 -2.74 -11.12
N PRO A 73 -3.17 -3.92 -11.54
CA PRO A 73 -4.31 -4.51 -10.89
C PRO A 73 -4.10 -4.54 -9.36
N PRO A 74 -5.16 -4.32 -8.56
CA PRO A 74 -5.07 -4.44 -7.12
C PRO A 74 -4.42 -5.78 -6.74
N PHE A 75 -3.47 -5.77 -5.80
CA PHE A 75 -2.92 -7.01 -5.28
C PHE A 75 -4.04 -7.73 -4.49
N LEU A 76 -4.12 -9.05 -4.61
CA LEU A 76 -5.10 -9.86 -3.90
C LEU A 76 -4.46 -10.41 -2.62
N ALA A 77 -4.87 -9.89 -1.47
CA ALA A 77 -4.60 -10.46 -0.16
C ALA A 77 -5.91 -10.75 0.57
N ASP A 78 -5.88 -11.64 1.57
CA ASP A 78 -7.08 -12.05 2.34
C ASP A 78 -7.84 -10.88 2.99
N PHE A 79 -7.14 -9.77 3.25
CA PHE A 79 -7.70 -8.55 3.84
C PHE A 79 -8.03 -7.46 2.80
N SER A 80 -7.93 -7.77 1.51
CA SER A 80 -8.19 -6.80 0.43
C SER A 80 -9.68 -6.62 0.24
N ILE A 81 -10.14 -5.38 0.32
CA ILE A 81 -11.51 -5.02 -0.04
C ILE A 81 -11.43 -4.51 -1.47
N ILE A 82 -11.94 -5.25 -2.45
CA ILE A 82 -11.94 -4.83 -3.87
C ILE A 82 -13.35 -5.01 -4.43
N PRO A 83 -13.98 -3.97 -5.00
CA PRO A 83 -15.31 -4.11 -5.59
C PRO A 83 -15.34 -5.15 -6.73
N PRO A 84 -16.39 -5.99 -6.84
CA PRO A 84 -16.48 -7.02 -7.88
C PRO A 84 -16.46 -6.50 -9.34
N ALA A 85 -16.73 -5.22 -9.57
CA ALA A 85 -16.70 -4.60 -10.89
C ALA A 85 -15.49 -3.67 -11.12
N PHE A 86 -14.52 -3.65 -10.20
CA PHE A 86 -13.33 -2.83 -10.30
C PHE A 86 -12.63 -3.05 -11.65
N GLY A 87 -12.37 -1.95 -12.38
CA GLY A 87 -11.66 -2.00 -13.66
C GLY A 87 -12.45 -2.60 -14.83
N LYS A 88 -13.75 -2.91 -14.67
CA LYS A 88 -14.63 -3.36 -15.77
C LYS A 88 -15.22 -2.14 -16.49
N THR A 89 -14.44 -1.52 -17.37
CA THR A 89 -14.93 -0.46 -18.28
C THR A 89 -14.45 -0.69 -19.71
N LYS A 90 -15.37 -0.48 -20.66
CA LYS A 90 -15.25 -0.73 -22.10
C LYS A 90 -14.24 0.24 -22.75
N ASN A 91 -13.46 -0.27 -23.72
CA ASN A 91 -12.60 0.44 -24.68
C ASN A 91 -11.26 1.02 -24.16
N GLN A 92 -10.46 0.23 -23.45
CA GLN A 92 -9.00 0.43 -23.42
C GLN A 92 -8.32 -0.69 -24.22
N PRO A 93 -7.36 -0.38 -25.12
CA PRO A 93 -6.61 -1.42 -25.82
C PRO A 93 -5.94 -2.30 -24.76
N SER A 94 -6.14 -3.60 -24.89
CA SER A 94 -5.65 -4.64 -24.01
C SER A 94 -4.12 -4.61 -23.91
N LYS A 95 -3.58 -3.72 -23.07
CA LYS A 95 -2.26 -3.92 -22.49
C LYS A 95 -2.39 -5.14 -21.59
N LYS A 96 -1.75 -6.23 -22.02
CA LYS A 96 -1.74 -7.55 -21.37
C LYS A 96 -1.70 -7.39 -19.85
N SER A 97 -2.78 -7.81 -19.22
CA SER A 97 -2.99 -7.74 -17.77
C SER A 97 -1.93 -8.59 -17.08
N PHE A 98 -1.02 -7.94 -16.34
CA PHE A 98 -0.05 -8.59 -15.45
C PHE A 98 -0.68 -9.12 -14.15
N GLY A 99 -2.00 -9.38 -14.16
CA GLY A 99 -2.73 -10.01 -13.05
C GLY A 99 -2.23 -11.42 -12.71
N GLU A 100 -1.43 -12.06 -13.56
CA GLU A 100 -0.83 -13.38 -13.30
C GLU A 100 0.28 -13.37 -12.25
N ILE A 101 0.87 -12.21 -11.91
CA ILE A 101 1.97 -12.17 -10.91
C ILE A 101 1.42 -12.16 -9.47
N PHE A 102 0.21 -11.62 -9.25
CA PHE A 102 -0.39 -11.56 -7.90
C PHE A 102 -1.40 -12.68 -7.59
N SER A 103 -1.81 -13.48 -8.58
CA SER A 103 -2.67 -14.65 -8.35
C SER A 103 -1.96 -15.81 -7.62
N SER A 104 -0.63 -15.74 -7.46
CA SER A 104 0.19 -16.82 -6.90
C SER A 104 0.54 -16.68 -5.41
N TRP A 105 0.06 -15.63 -4.71
CA TRP A 105 0.38 -15.42 -3.29
C TRP A 105 -0.18 -16.52 -2.33
N GLY A 106 -0.93 -17.50 -2.86
CA GLY A 106 -1.43 -18.68 -2.13
C GLY A 106 -0.89 -20.05 -2.57
N THR A 107 -0.02 -20.14 -3.60
CA THR A 107 0.45 -21.46 -4.10
C THR A 107 1.94 -21.64 -3.88
N LYS A 108 2.32 -22.61 -3.05
CA LYS A 108 3.70 -23.07 -2.87
C LYS A 108 4.33 -23.41 -4.23
N ASN A 109 5.55 -22.91 -4.43
CA ASN A 109 6.53 -23.22 -5.48
C ASN A 109 6.48 -22.33 -6.72
N GLN A 110 7.39 -21.35 -6.81
CA GLN A 110 8.27 -21.13 -7.98
C GLN A 110 9.35 -20.05 -7.77
N SER A 111 10.38 -20.15 -8.60
CA SER A 111 11.72 -19.54 -8.55
C SER A 111 11.78 -18.00 -8.73
N PRO A 112 12.86 -17.34 -8.26
CA PRO A 112 12.96 -15.88 -8.15
C PRO A 112 13.42 -15.15 -9.43
N GLU A 113 13.12 -15.67 -10.61
CA GLU A 113 13.62 -15.12 -11.89
C GLU A 113 12.47 -14.79 -12.85
N LYS A 114 11.92 -13.58 -12.66
CA LYS A 114 11.42 -12.64 -13.68
C LYS A 114 10.49 -11.63 -13.00
N ILE A 115 11.08 -10.67 -12.29
CA ILE A 115 10.42 -9.38 -12.12
C ILE A 115 10.48 -8.77 -13.52
N ALA A 116 9.42 -8.93 -14.30
CA ALA A 116 9.26 -8.18 -15.54
C ALA A 116 9.50 -6.71 -15.20
N GLU A 117 10.39 -6.05 -15.95
CA GLU A 117 10.62 -4.62 -15.85
C GLU A 117 9.26 -3.94 -16.03
N LYS A 118 8.63 -3.56 -14.92
CA LYS A 118 7.39 -2.80 -14.96
C LYS A 118 7.75 -1.46 -15.56
N GLU A 119 7.20 -1.14 -16.72
CA GLU A 119 7.41 0.15 -17.36
C GLU A 119 6.75 1.23 -16.50
N LEU A 120 7.50 2.31 -16.26
CA LEU A 120 6.98 3.52 -15.63
C LEU A 120 5.83 4.05 -16.46
N GLU A 121 4.67 4.27 -15.86
CA GLU A 121 3.50 4.75 -16.60
C GLU A 121 3.48 6.27 -16.71
N GLY A 122 3.94 6.96 -15.66
CA GLY A 122 4.05 8.41 -15.66
C GLY A 122 4.46 8.97 -14.31
N GLU A 123 4.40 10.30 -14.21
CA GLU A 123 4.69 11.08 -13.01
C GLU A 123 3.42 11.87 -12.64
N GLU A 124 3.12 12.02 -11.35
CA GLU A 124 2.04 12.93 -10.92
C GLU A 124 2.47 14.39 -11.13
N THR A 125 1.82 15.08 -12.07
CA THR A 125 2.14 16.47 -12.43
C THR A 125 1.45 17.49 -11.53
N ASP A 126 0.29 17.12 -10.99
CA ASP A 126 -0.56 17.99 -10.21
C ASP A 126 -0.24 17.88 -8.71
N ASN A 127 -0.47 18.98 -7.97
CA ASN A 127 -0.27 19.01 -6.53
C ASN A 127 -1.31 18.20 -5.74
N TYR A 128 -2.46 17.91 -6.35
CA TYR A 128 -3.48 17.04 -5.81
C TYR A 128 -3.89 15.97 -6.84
N LYS A 129 -4.12 14.76 -6.35
CA LYS A 129 -4.73 13.66 -7.08
C LYS A 129 -6.16 13.47 -6.61
N HIS A 130 -7.12 13.70 -7.49
CA HIS A 130 -8.52 13.41 -7.23
C HIS A 130 -8.75 11.90 -7.27
N LEU A 131 -9.42 11.34 -6.27
CA LEU A 131 -9.58 9.90 -6.08
C LEU A 131 -10.92 9.36 -6.62
N THR A 132 -11.54 10.08 -7.56
CA THR A 132 -12.85 9.74 -8.14
C THR A 132 -12.85 8.46 -8.97
N ASP A 133 -11.78 8.19 -9.70
CA ASP A 133 -11.72 7.05 -10.62
C ASP A 133 -11.29 5.77 -9.91
N ASP A 134 -11.71 4.61 -10.44
CA ASP A 134 -11.12 3.31 -10.09
C ASP A 134 -9.62 3.35 -10.38
N MET A 135 -8.78 3.30 -9.34
CA MET A 135 -7.33 3.34 -9.52
C MET A 135 -6.62 2.44 -8.52
N SER A 136 -5.49 1.89 -8.96
CA SER A 136 -4.58 1.09 -8.15
C SER A 136 -3.16 1.41 -8.61
N LYS A 137 -2.47 2.24 -7.83
CA LYS A 137 -1.17 2.79 -8.17
C LYS A 137 -0.13 2.42 -7.12
N ILE A 138 1.08 2.16 -7.60
CA ILE A 138 2.29 2.10 -6.78
C ILE A 138 3.13 3.33 -7.15
N TYR A 139 3.38 4.19 -6.19
CA TYR A 139 4.24 5.36 -6.35
C TYR A 139 5.67 5.04 -5.90
N LYS A 140 6.63 5.45 -6.72
CA LYS A 140 8.05 5.57 -6.35
C LYS A 140 8.39 7.05 -6.18
N ASN A 141 9.48 7.33 -5.47
CA ASN A 141 9.95 8.68 -5.21
C ASN A 141 8.93 9.60 -4.51
N ALA A 142 7.86 9.02 -3.94
CA ALA A 142 6.89 9.74 -3.14
C ALA A 142 7.54 10.41 -1.92
N PRO A 143 7.02 11.55 -1.44
CA PRO A 143 7.56 12.18 -0.24
C PRO A 143 7.44 11.26 0.98
N ARG A 144 8.14 11.62 2.06
CA ARG A 144 8.01 10.89 3.34
C ARG A 144 6.62 11.04 3.96
N ASN A 145 5.96 12.17 3.70
CA ASN A 145 4.61 12.47 4.15
C ASN A 145 3.79 13.02 2.99
N PHE A 146 2.54 12.61 2.88
CA PHE A 146 1.54 13.22 2.01
C PHE A 146 0.20 13.20 2.74
N THR A 147 -0.79 13.92 2.24
CA THR A 147 -2.07 14.09 2.94
C THR A 147 -3.22 13.52 2.13
N LEU A 148 -4.04 12.69 2.75
CA LEU A 148 -5.36 12.35 2.23
C LEU A 148 -6.39 13.30 2.85
N ILE A 149 -7.14 13.98 2.00
CA ILE A 149 -8.19 14.93 2.38
C ILE A 149 -9.53 14.35 2.00
N ASP A 150 -10.48 14.39 2.93
CA ASP A 150 -11.88 14.11 2.69
C ASP A 150 -12.70 15.39 2.95
N ARG A 151 -13.11 16.05 1.87
CA ARG A 151 -13.89 17.29 1.95
C ARG A 151 -15.29 17.07 2.49
N GLY A 152 -15.90 15.91 2.23
CA GLY A 152 -17.25 15.61 2.70
C GLY A 152 -17.29 15.41 4.21
N ARG A 153 -16.23 14.84 4.80
CA ARG A 153 -16.05 14.77 6.26
C ARG A 153 -15.37 15.99 6.87
N ARG A 154 -14.85 16.92 6.05
CA ARG A 154 -14.00 18.03 6.48
C ARG A 154 -12.83 17.55 7.35
N ASN A 155 -12.22 16.44 6.96
CA ASN A 155 -11.13 15.82 7.69
C ASN A 155 -9.95 15.50 6.77
N SER A 156 -8.80 15.22 7.37
CA SER A 156 -7.59 14.83 6.65
C SER A 156 -6.76 13.85 7.47
N VAL A 157 -5.95 13.05 6.80
CA VAL A 157 -4.97 12.16 7.40
C VAL A 157 -3.63 12.37 6.71
N VAL A 158 -2.60 12.73 7.49
CA VAL A 158 -1.22 12.73 7.03
C VAL A 158 -0.71 11.30 7.07
N VAL A 159 -0.36 10.76 5.91
CA VAL A 159 0.22 9.43 5.74
C VAL A 159 1.73 9.60 5.69
N GLY A 160 2.40 9.10 6.73
CA GLY A 160 3.85 9.10 6.84
C GLY A 160 4.46 7.72 6.65
N ARG A 161 5.72 7.69 6.22
CA ARG A 161 6.46 6.45 5.93
C ARG A 161 7.88 6.45 6.48
N ASP A 162 8.31 5.25 6.86
CA ASP A 162 9.70 4.94 7.13
C ASP A 162 10.06 3.52 6.66
N GLY A 163 11.30 3.31 6.23
CA GLY A 163 11.84 2.03 5.75
C GLY A 163 11.37 1.56 4.36
N PHE A 164 10.09 1.75 4.03
CA PHE A 164 9.54 1.42 2.71
C PHE A 164 9.84 2.51 1.67
N LYS A 165 10.10 2.10 0.42
CA LYS A 165 10.42 3.00 -0.70
C LYS A 165 9.22 3.30 -1.59
N GLU A 166 8.15 2.53 -1.49
CA GLU A 166 6.98 2.65 -2.35
C GLU A 166 5.73 2.97 -1.52
N VAL A 167 4.81 3.73 -2.12
CA VAL A 167 3.48 3.99 -1.58
C VAL A 167 2.46 3.30 -2.47
N TYR A 168 1.58 2.50 -1.88
CA TYR A 168 0.41 1.96 -2.56
C TYR A 168 -0.80 2.85 -2.31
N LEU A 169 -1.55 3.16 -3.35
CA LEU A 169 -2.82 3.88 -3.27
C LEU A 169 -3.85 3.23 -4.18
N LEU A 170 -4.99 2.87 -3.60
CA LEU A 170 -6.14 2.36 -4.30
C LEU A 170 -7.37 3.18 -3.95
N SER A 171 -8.08 3.61 -5.00
CA SER A 171 -9.44 4.12 -4.89
C SER A 171 -10.37 3.13 -5.59
N PRO A 172 -11.44 2.65 -4.92
CA PRO A 172 -12.45 1.81 -5.55
C PRO A 172 -13.32 2.58 -6.56
N GLY A 173 -13.15 3.91 -6.66
CA GLY A 173 -13.87 4.78 -7.57
C GLY A 173 -15.31 5.09 -7.16
N SER A 174 -15.90 6.07 -7.84
CA SER A 174 -17.25 6.62 -7.64
C SER A 174 -18.38 5.83 -8.29
N ARG A 175 -18.03 4.84 -9.11
CA ARG A 175 -19.00 4.12 -9.97
C ARG A 175 -19.94 3.21 -9.19
N HIS A 176 -19.60 2.92 -7.94
CA HIS A 176 -20.40 2.13 -7.03
C HIS A 176 -21.28 3.05 -6.18
N GLU A 177 -22.52 2.63 -5.89
CA GLU A 177 -23.35 3.35 -4.91
C GLU A 177 -22.51 3.58 -3.66
N SER A 178 -22.27 4.86 -3.37
CA SER A 178 -21.56 5.29 -2.18
C SER A 178 -22.44 4.98 -0.97
N TYR A 179 -22.41 3.74 -0.50
CA TYR A 179 -22.86 3.44 0.84
C TYR A 179 -21.88 4.16 1.76
N GLY A 180 -22.24 5.35 2.26
CA GLY A 180 -21.33 6.22 3.02
C GLY A 180 -20.69 5.56 4.26
N ARG A 181 -21.17 4.37 4.66
CA ARG A 181 -20.59 3.52 5.70
C ARG A 181 -19.40 2.65 5.23
N TYR A 182 -19.27 2.40 3.93
CA TYR A 182 -18.29 1.49 3.33
C TYR A 182 -17.41 2.14 2.26
N SER A 183 -17.52 3.46 2.06
CA SER A 183 -16.61 4.20 1.17
C SER A 183 -15.24 4.30 1.82
N TYR A 184 -14.20 3.90 1.10
CA TYR A 184 -12.83 3.90 1.61
C TYR A 184 -11.82 4.25 0.52
N ILE A 185 -10.63 4.67 0.96
CA ILE A 185 -9.40 4.71 0.16
C ILE A 185 -8.40 3.78 0.84
N CYS A 186 -7.84 2.85 0.07
CA CYS A 186 -6.79 1.98 0.59
C CYS A 186 -5.44 2.63 0.33
N VAL A 187 -4.66 2.83 1.39
CA VAL A 187 -3.37 3.51 1.32
C VAL A 187 -2.36 2.79 2.18
N GLY A 188 -1.13 2.74 1.70
CA GLY A 188 -0.08 2.14 2.51
C GLY A 188 1.30 2.20 1.94
N GLN A 189 2.21 1.63 2.70
CA GLN A 189 3.61 1.54 2.34
C GLN A 189 3.88 0.13 1.82
N ALA A 190 4.72 0.03 0.79
CA ALA A 190 4.89 -1.20 0.04
C ALA A 190 6.36 -1.43 -0.40
N ALA A 191 6.67 -2.68 -0.67
CA ALA A 191 7.87 -3.15 -1.34
C ALA A 191 7.47 -4.25 -2.34
N LEU A 192 6.82 -3.84 -3.42
CA LEU A 192 6.24 -4.70 -4.45
C LEU A 192 6.98 -4.62 -5.78
N LEU A 193 7.62 -3.47 -6.09
CA LEU A 193 8.44 -3.30 -7.30
C LEU A 193 9.91 -3.62 -7.01
N GLN A 194 10.39 -3.21 -5.83
CA GLN A 194 11.74 -3.43 -5.35
C GLN A 194 11.70 -4.21 -4.02
N PRO A 195 11.89 -5.54 -4.08
CA PRO A 195 12.01 -6.35 -2.87
C PRO A 195 13.11 -5.84 -1.94
N ILE A 196 12.85 -5.95 -0.64
CA ILE A 196 13.81 -5.64 0.42
C ILE A 196 14.76 -6.82 0.56
N ILE A 197 16.07 -6.56 0.61
CA ILE A 197 17.09 -7.55 0.92
C ILE A 197 17.42 -7.41 2.40
N ILE A 198 17.28 -8.50 3.15
CA ILE A 198 17.62 -8.56 4.58
C ILE A 198 18.84 -9.46 4.71
N GLU A 199 19.97 -8.88 5.09
CA GLU A 199 21.24 -9.57 5.25
C GLU A 199 21.20 -10.59 6.38
N SER A 200 22.12 -11.55 6.36
CA SER A 200 22.27 -12.51 7.46
C SER A 200 22.54 -11.80 8.79
N GLN A 201 21.92 -12.29 9.87
CA GLN A 201 22.08 -11.73 11.23
C GLN A 201 21.73 -10.24 11.33
N SER A 202 20.80 -9.76 10.50
CA SER A 202 20.39 -8.36 10.47
C SER A 202 18.90 -8.18 10.72
N GLU A 203 18.50 -6.94 10.96
CA GLU A 203 17.10 -6.54 11.06
C GLU A 203 16.74 -5.51 10.00
N TRP A 204 15.48 -5.54 9.57
CA TRP A 204 14.87 -4.50 8.77
C TRP A 204 13.63 -3.95 9.46
N ARG A 205 13.37 -2.66 9.31
CA ARG A 205 12.22 -1.97 9.90
C ARG A 205 11.47 -1.16 8.86
N GLY A 206 10.15 -1.22 8.92
CA GLY A 206 9.26 -0.38 8.11
C GLY A 206 8.08 0.10 8.93
N LYS A 207 7.62 1.33 8.67
CA LYS A 207 6.56 1.97 9.46
C LYS A 207 5.61 2.75 8.56
N GLN A 208 4.31 2.63 8.85
CA GLN A 208 3.27 3.55 8.42
C GLN A 208 2.83 4.38 9.63
N SER A 209 2.66 5.69 9.44
CA SER A 209 1.97 6.56 10.40
C SER A 209 0.76 7.21 9.75
N LEU A 210 -0.34 7.25 10.47
CA LEU A 210 -1.58 7.91 10.09
C LEU A 210 -1.89 8.94 11.18
N HIS A 211 -1.66 10.21 10.88
CA HIS A 211 -1.86 11.32 11.81
C HIS A 211 -3.06 12.15 11.37
N ASN A 212 -4.01 12.42 12.26
CA ASN A 212 -5.13 13.31 12.01
C ASN A 212 -4.84 14.69 12.63
N PRO A 213 -4.52 15.71 11.82
CA PRO A 213 -4.18 17.05 12.33
C PRO A 213 -5.39 17.85 12.84
N ASN A 214 -6.61 17.34 12.71
CA ASN A 214 -7.84 18.03 13.13
C ASN A 214 -8.40 17.49 14.46
N MET A 215 -7.67 16.62 15.15
CA MET A 215 -8.02 16.17 16.51
C MET A 215 -7.35 17.05 17.56
#